data_AF-A0A923XQC0-F1
#
_entry.id   AF-A0A923XQC0-F1
#
_cell.length_a   1.000
_cell.length_b   1.000
_cell.length_c   1.000
_cell.angle_alpha   90.00
_cell.angle_beta   90.00
_cell.angle_gamma   90.00
#
_symmetry.space_group_name_H-M   'P 1'
#
loop_
_entity.id
_entity.type
_entity.pdbx_description
1 polymer ?
#
loop_
_entity_poly.entity_id
_entity_poly.type
_entity_poly.pdbx_seq_one_letter_code
_entity_poly.pdbx_strand_id
1 'polypeptide(L)'
;MPKFNLKKCVLIAKDGINIVVEGEDTDLESHKKLQKGEFYQNIYFKKSKGTGKSFSNLQVCFHDEIGTLVGVIGEYITSKELHSLFDNTQKFYIIDIHNDYKSSAGYFQSSILFKKFHNFHGLPKVLLEIEHLKNKKIITVCASGVRYEEQVVFFDTT
;
A
#
# COMPACT_ATOMS: atom_id res chain seq x y z
N MET A 1 22.69 -5.12 -23.36
CA MET A 1 22.17 -4.98 -21.98
C MET A 1 22.68 -6.14 -21.14
N PRO A 2 23.10 -5.95 -19.88
CA PRO A 2 23.48 -7.07 -19.03
C PRO A 2 22.27 -8.00 -18.84
N LYS A 3 22.47 -9.31 -19.04
CA LYS A 3 21.44 -10.33 -18.75
C LYS A 3 21.38 -10.50 -17.24
N PHE A 4 20.44 -9.82 -16.59
CA PHE A 4 20.09 -10.11 -15.21
C PHE A 4 19.12 -11.29 -15.18
N ASN A 5 19.35 -12.27 -14.31
CA ASN A 5 18.40 -13.36 -14.12
C ASN A 5 17.30 -12.95 -13.13
N LEU A 6 16.75 -11.76 -13.34
CA LEU A 6 15.75 -11.15 -12.47
C LEU A 6 14.36 -11.42 -13.03
N LYS A 7 13.47 -11.89 -12.16
CA LYS A 7 12.05 -11.91 -12.44
C LYS A 7 11.45 -10.60 -11.93
N LYS A 8 10.68 -9.93 -12.77
CA LYS A 8 10.16 -8.59 -12.45
C LYS A 8 8.70 -8.47 -12.78
N CYS A 9 7.98 -7.72 -11.96
CA CYS A 9 6.69 -7.16 -12.27
C CYS A 9 6.83 -5.64 -12.28
N VAL A 10 6.60 -5.02 -13.43
CA VAL A 10 6.69 -3.57 -13.63
C VAL A 10 5.32 -3.05 -14.02
N LEU A 11 4.80 -2.12 -13.24
CA LEU A 11 3.57 -1.39 -13.55
C LEU A 11 3.94 0.05 -13.88
N ILE A 12 3.56 0.49 -15.09
CA ILE A 12 3.77 1.85 -15.57
C ILE A 12 2.41 2.51 -15.76
N ALA A 13 2.26 3.71 -15.23
CA ALA A 13 1.08 4.52 -15.39
C ALA A 13 1.44 6.00 -15.53
N LYS A 14 0.45 6.86 -15.82
CA LYS A 14 0.68 8.30 -16.05
C LYS A 14 1.20 9.03 -14.81
N ASP A 15 0.83 8.53 -13.63
CA ASP A 15 1.19 9.00 -12.30
C ASP A 15 2.50 8.39 -11.77
N GLY A 16 3.11 7.43 -12.47
CA GLY A 16 4.48 6.97 -12.18
C GLY A 16 4.74 5.48 -12.44
N ILE A 17 5.64 4.89 -11.65
CA ILE A 17 6.11 3.51 -11.81
C ILE A 17 6.10 2.73 -10.48
N ASN A 18 5.64 1.48 -10.51
CA ASN A 18 5.77 0.53 -9.41
C ASN A 18 6.52 -0.71 -9.89
N ILE A 19 7.59 -1.07 -9.18
CA ILE A 19 8.51 -2.14 -9.58
C ILE A 19 8.67 -3.12 -8.43
N VAL A 20 8.41 -4.39 -8.69
CA VAL A 20 8.77 -5.50 -7.80
C VAL A 20 9.74 -6.41 -8.53
N VAL A 21 10.86 -6.72 -7.87
CA VAL A 21 11.94 -7.52 -8.46
C VAL A 21 12.36 -8.61 -7.50
N GLU A 22 12.53 -9.82 -8.03
CA GLU A 22 13.00 -10.99 -7.29
C GLU A 22 14.26 -11.54 -7.96
N GLY A 23 15.27 -11.85 -7.15
CA GLY A 23 16.51 -12.47 -7.57
C GLY A 23 17.57 -12.42 -6.47
N GLU A 24 18.81 -12.77 -6.82
CA GLU A 24 19.93 -12.74 -5.89
C GLU A 24 20.32 -11.31 -5.52
N ASP A 25 20.91 -11.14 -4.33
CA ASP A 25 21.31 -9.84 -3.80
C ASP A 25 22.25 -9.06 -4.73
N THR A 26 23.16 -9.77 -5.39
CA THR A 26 24.11 -9.22 -6.38
C THR A 26 23.38 -8.62 -7.59
N ASP A 27 22.36 -9.30 -8.09
CA ASP A 27 21.53 -8.85 -9.21
C ASP A 27 20.61 -7.69 -8.80
N LEU A 28 20.04 -7.73 -7.58
CA LEU A 28 19.21 -6.66 -7.05
C LEU A 28 19.99 -5.34 -6.92
N GLU A 29 21.20 -5.39 -6.35
CA GLU A 29 22.06 -4.21 -6.22
C GLU A 29 22.52 -3.67 -7.58
N SER A 30 22.82 -4.56 -8.52
CA SER A 30 23.16 -4.17 -9.88
C SER A 30 21.99 -3.52 -10.61
N HIS A 31 20.78 -4.05 -10.43
CA HIS A 31 19.57 -3.46 -10.99
C HIS A 31 19.29 -2.07 -10.42
N LYS A 32 19.43 -1.90 -9.10
CA LYS A 32 19.28 -0.60 -8.43
C LYS A 32 20.24 0.45 -8.99
N LYS A 33 21.50 0.09 -9.26
CA LYS A 33 22.50 0.98 -9.88
C LYS A 33 22.17 1.38 -11.31
N LEU A 34 21.38 0.58 -12.02
CA LEU A 34 20.96 0.84 -13.40
C LEU A 34 19.70 1.70 -13.50
N GLN A 35 18.96 1.86 -12.41
CA GLN A 35 17.81 2.77 -12.34
C GLN A 35 18.31 4.22 -12.26
N LYS A 36 18.76 4.73 -13.40
CA LYS A 36 19.24 6.10 -13.59
C LYS A 36 18.24 6.87 -14.46
N GLY A 37 18.04 8.15 -14.15
CA GLY A 37 17.14 9.04 -14.87
C GLY A 37 16.12 9.71 -13.95
N GLU A 38 15.47 10.76 -14.43
CA GLU A 38 14.51 11.55 -13.64
C GLU A 38 13.33 10.69 -13.15
N PHE A 39 12.90 9.71 -13.96
CA PHE A 39 11.84 8.76 -13.61
C PHE A 39 12.14 7.86 -12.40
N TYR A 40 13.41 7.72 -12.00
CA TYR A 40 13.83 6.86 -10.90
C TYR A 40 14.28 7.64 -9.66
N GLN A 41 14.12 8.97 -9.67
CA GLN A 41 14.45 9.79 -8.52
C GLN A 41 13.49 9.50 -7.36
N ASN A 42 14.01 9.45 -6.14
CA ASN A 42 13.24 9.24 -4.90
C ASN A 42 12.50 7.89 -4.78
N ILE A 43 12.87 6.87 -5.54
CA ILE A 43 12.31 5.51 -5.33
C ILE A 43 12.86 4.92 -4.03
N TYR A 44 11.95 4.61 -3.12
CA TYR A 44 12.27 3.88 -1.90
C TYR A 44 12.20 2.36 -2.13
N PHE A 45 13.35 1.68 -2.04
CA PHE A 45 13.43 0.24 -2.24
C PHE A 45 13.23 -0.52 -0.92
N LYS A 46 12.10 -1.23 -0.80
CA LYS A 46 11.84 -2.18 0.28
C LYS A 46 12.40 -3.55 -0.11
N LYS A 47 13.17 -4.19 0.79
CA LYS A 47 13.75 -5.54 0.58
C LYS A 47 13.19 -6.52 1.61
N SER A 48 12.80 -7.70 1.14
CA SER A 48 12.33 -8.81 1.98
C SER A 48 12.93 -10.13 1.49
N LYS A 49 12.99 -11.14 2.37
CA LYS A 49 13.37 -12.50 1.96
C LYS A 49 12.25 -13.10 1.10
N GLY A 50 12.61 -13.58 -0.09
CA GLY A 50 11.71 -14.28 -1.01
C GLY A 50 12.07 -15.75 -1.15
N THR A 51 11.24 -16.49 -1.88
CA THR A 51 11.45 -17.92 -2.17
C THR A 51 12.07 -18.18 -3.55
N GLY A 52 12.26 -17.14 -4.37
CA GLY A 52 12.72 -17.23 -5.76
C GLY A 52 11.63 -17.68 -6.75
N LYS A 53 10.40 -17.88 -6.25
CA LYS A 53 9.24 -18.40 -6.99
C LYS A 53 8.06 -17.43 -6.97
N SER A 54 8.25 -16.22 -6.47
CA SER A 54 7.18 -15.21 -6.36
C SER A 54 6.72 -14.76 -7.74
N PHE A 55 7.62 -14.77 -8.72
CA PHE A 55 7.32 -14.46 -10.12
C PHE A 55 7.75 -15.60 -11.05
N SER A 56 6.95 -15.87 -12.08
CA SER A 56 7.30 -16.87 -13.10
C SER A 56 8.21 -16.24 -14.16
N ASN A 57 7.82 -15.08 -14.70
CA ASN A 57 8.46 -14.39 -15.81
C ASN A 57 8.54 -12.86 -15.58
N LEU A 58 9.21 -12.15 -16.48
CA LEU A 58 9.11 -10.69 -16.59
C LEU A 58 7.70 -10.31 -17.07
N GLN A 59 7.00 -9.48 -16.30
CA GLN A 59 5.70 -8.91 -16.66
C GLN A 59 5.78 -7.38 -16.63
N VAL A 60 5.34 -6.73 -17.71
CA VAL A 60 5.22 -5.28 -17.81
C VAL A 60 3.77 -4.96 -18.14
N CYS A 61 3.10 -4.22 -17.26
CA CYS A 61 1.71 -3.82 -17.41
C CYS A 61 1.60 -2.30 -17.51
N PHE A 62 0.77 -1.82 -18.43
CA PHE A 62 0.42 -0.42 -18.55
C PHE A 62 -0.99 -0.21 -17.98
N HIS A 63 -1.11 0.75 -17.07
CA HIS A 63 -2.37 1.15 -16.46
C HIS A 63 -2.57 2.66 -16.62
N ASP A 64 -3.80 3.13 -16.47
CA ASP A 64 -4.07 4.57 -16.42
C ASP A 64 -3.50 5.22 -15.16
N GLU A 65 -3.47 4.48 -14.03
CA GLU A 65 -2.99 4.89 -12.71
C GLU A 65 -2.28 3.72 -11.98
N ILE A 66 -1.27 3.98 -11.14
CA ILE A 66 -0.61 2.93 -10.32
C ILE A 66 -1.55 2.41 -9.22
N GLY A 67 -2.42 3.29 -8.75
CA GLY A 67 -3.47 2.97 -7.80
C GLY A 67 -4.60 3.97 -7.90
N THR A 68 -5.83 3.49 -7.69
CA THR A 68 -7.00 4.34 -7.62
C THR A 68 -6.93 5.21 -6.37
N LEU A 69 -6.52 6.47 -6.57
CA LEU A 69 -6.49 7.48 -5.53
C LEU A 69 -7.91 8.00 -5.36
N VAL A 70 -8.70 7.32 -4.52
CA VAL A 70 -10.04 7.79 -4.19
C VAL A 70 -9.88 8.93 -3.20
N GLY A 71 -9.67 10.17 -3.69
CA GLY A 71 -9.92 11.51 -3.11
C GLY A 71 -9.79 11.78 -1.59
N VAL A 72 -9.22 10.86 -0.83
CA VAL A 72 -9.30 10.82 0.61
C VAL A 72 -7.88 11.08 1.11
N ILE A 73 -7.62 12.35 1.41
CA ILE A 73 -6.33 12.84 1.88
C ILE A 73 -6.35 12.84 3.39
N GLY A 74 -5.46 12.05 3.98
CA GLY A 74 -5.26 11.95 5.43
C GLY A 74 -3.93 12.51 5.87
N GLU A 75 -3.81 12.81 7.16
CA GLU A 75 -2.50 13.02 7.76
C GLU A 75 -1.76 11.68 7.85
N TYR A 76 -0.47 11.67 7.54
CA TYR A 76 0.35 10.48 7.74
C TYR A 76 0.66 10.30 9.23
N ILE A 77 0.57 9.06 9.73
CA ILE A 77 1.13 8.72 11.05
C ILE A 77 2.13 7.58 10.91
N THR A 78 3.16 7.65 11.73
CA THR A 78 4.14 6.58 11.88
C THR A 78 3.57 5.44 12.71
N SER A 79 4.13 4.24 12.53
CA SER A 79 3.77 3.08 13.36
C SER A 79 4.02 3.33 14.85
N LYS A 80 4.97 4.20 15.21
CA LYS A 80 5.24 4.60 16.60
C LYS A 80 4.09 5.46 17.17
N GLU A 81 3.61 6.42 16.39
CA GLU A 81 2.45 7.23 16.77
C GLU A 81 1.19 6.37 16.86
N LEU A 82 0.97 5.45 15.93
CA LEU A 82 -0.12 4.48 16.00
C LEU A 82 -0.04 3.65 17.30
N HIS A 83 1.13 3.13 17.64
CA HIS A 83 1.32 2.39 18.88
C HIS A 83 1.02 3.25 20.11
N SER A 84 1.51 4.49 20.15
CA SER A 84 1.20 5.43 21.23
C SER A 84 -0.30 5.75 21.31
N LEU A 85 -1.06 5.68 20.22
CA LEU A 85 -2.52 5.84 20.28
C LEU A 85 -3.20 4.68 21.01
N PHE A 86 -2.70 3.45 20.88
CA PHE A 86 -3.20 2.31 21.65
C PHE A 86 -2.90 2.43 23.15
N ASP A 87 -1.76 3.05 23.51
CA ASP A 87 -1.39 3.29 24.91
C ASP A 87 -2.19 4.45 25.53
N ASN A 88 -2.64 5.39 24.71
CA ASN A 88 -3.45 6.52 25.16
C ASN A 88 -4.93 6.14 25.29
N THR A 89 -5.63 6.71 26.29
CA THR A 89 -7.07 6.48 26.51
C THR A 89 -7.98 7.20 25.50
N GLN A 90 -7.41 7.77 24.44
CA GLN A 90 -8.17 8.48 23.42
C GLN A 90 -8.95 7.48 22.58
N LYS A 91 -10.26 7.71 22.39
CA LYS A 91 -11.08 6.86 21.52
C LYS A 91 -10.74 7.12 20.05
N PHE A 92 -10.31 6.09 19.35
CA PHE A 92 -10.13 6.07 17.91
C PHE A 92 -10.69 4.78 17.30
N TYR A 93 -10.89 4.78 15.99
CA TYR A 93 -11.40 3.65 15.23
C TYR A 93 -10.40 3.28 14.14
N ILE A 94 -10.10 2.00 13.99
CA ILE A 94 -9.29 1.51 12.88
C ILE A 94 -10.21 0.95 11.81
N ILE A 95 -9.95 1.35 10.57
CA ILE A 95 -10.68 0.92 9.39
C ILE A 95 -9.69 0.18 8.50
N ASP A 96 -9.92 -1.11 8.33
CA ASP A 96 -9.10 -1.94 7.47
C ASP A 96 -9.61 -1.83 6.03
N ILE A 97 -8.81 -1.20 5.16
CA ILE A 97 -9.11 -1.05 3.74
C ILE A 97 -8.32 -2.05 2.89
N HIS A 98 -7.88 -3.15 3.49
CA HIS A 98 -7.31 -4.25 2.72
C HIS A 98 -8.40 -5.02 1.99
N ASN A 99 -7.98 -5.69 0.91
CA ASN A 99 -8.81 -6.72 0.34
C ASN A 99 -9.10 -7.78 1.41
N ASP A 100 -10.33 -8.28 1.45
CA ASP A 100 -10.84 -9.21 2.45
C ASP A 100 -9.95 -10.44 2.70
N TYR A 101 -9.31 -10.98 1.67
CA TYR A 101 -8.34 -12.07 1.80
C TYR A 101 -7.11 -11.69 2.65
N LYS A 102 -6.65 -10.43 2.62
CA LYS A 102 -5.52 -9.97 3.43
C LYS A 102 -5.94 -9.75 4.87
N SER A 103 -7.10 -9.12 5.10
CA SER A 103 -7.62 -8.93 6.46
C SER A 103 -7.86 -10.29 7.14
N SER A 104 -8.16 -11.35 6.37
CA SER A 104 -8.26 -12.72 6.92
C SER A 104 -6.92 -13.30 7.40
N ALA A 105 -5.79 -12.83 6.86
CA ALA A 105 -4.46 -13.26 7.26
C ALA A 105 -3.96 -12.54 8.53
N GLY A 106 -4.50 -11.36 8.82
CA GLY A 106 -4.18 -10.60 10.02
C GLY A 106 -4.75 -9.18 9.97
N TYR A 107 -5.16 -8.67 11.13
CA TYR A 107 -5.72 -7.33 11.30
C TYR A 107 -5.38 -6.78 12.68
N PHE A 108 -5.39 -5.45 12.83
CA PHE A 108 -5.18 -4.82 14.14
C PHE A 108 -6.38 -5.06 15.05
N GLN A 109 -6.13 -5.17 16.36
CA GLN A 109 -7.20 -5.31 17.34
C GLN A 109 -8.21 -4.15 17.22
N SER A 110 -9.51 -4.48 17.29
CA SER A 110 -10.62 -3.52 17.16
C SER A 110 -10.75 -2.86 15.78
N SER A 111 -10.13 -3.42 14.73
CA SER A 111 -10.35 -2.96 13.36
C SER A 111 -11.75 -3.29 12.87
N ILE A 112 -12.38 -2.33 12.20
CA ILE A 112 -13.59 -2.53 11.42
C ILE A 112 -13.18 -3.15 10.09
N LEU A 113 -13.66 -4.37 9.85
CA LEU A 113 -13.40 -5.13 8.64
C LEU A 113 -14.63 -5.13 7.74
N PHE A 114 -14.45 -4.87 6.45
CA PHE A 114 -15.53 -4.91 5.46
C PHE A 114 -15.57 -6.28 4.78
N LYS A 115 -16.70 -6.98 4.95
CA LYS A 115 -16.93 -8.23 4.23
C LYS A 115 -17.12 -7.92 2.74
N LYS A 116 -16.41 -8.63 1.86
CA LYS A 116 -16.45 -8.48 0.38
C LYS A 116 -15.78 -7.22 -0.18
N PHE A 117 -14.84 -6.62 0.55
CA PHE A 117 -13.98 -5.59 -0.03
C PHE A 117 -12.91 -6.28 -0.90
N HIS A 118 -13.17 -6.40 -2.19
CA HIS A 118 -12.25 -7.09 -3.12
C HIS A 118 -11.31 -6.14 -3.86
N ASN A 119 -11.69 -4.86 -3.98
CA ASN A 119 -10.92 -3.84 -4.68
C ASN A 119 -11.28 -2.43 -4.17
N PHE A 120 -10.39 -1.47 -4.46
CA PHE A 120 -10.53 -0.07 -4.06
C PHE A 120 -11.72 0.64 -4.72
N HIS A 121 -12.25 0.14 -5.83
CA HIS A 121 -13.51 0.67 -6.41
C HIS A 121 -14.72 0.47 -5.47
N GLY A 122 -14.63 -0.45 -4.50
CA GLY A 122 -15.62 -0.62 -3.44
C GLY A 122 -15.56 0.43 -2.33
N LEU A 123 -14.52 1.28 -2.28
CA LEU A 123 -14.32 2.22 -1.18
C LEU A 123 -15.51 3.16 -0.96
N PRO A 124 -16.14 3.76 -1.99
CA PRO A 124 -17.30 4.63 -1.78
C PRO A 124 -18.46 3.96 -1.03
N LYS A 125 -18.66 2.63 -1.21
CA LYS A 125 -19.70 1.89 -0.48
C LYS A 125 -19.33 1.72 0.99
N VAL A 126 -18.06 1.42 1.25
CA VAL A 126 -17.51 1.32 2.60
C VAL A 126 -17.65 2.64 3.36
N LEU A 127 -17.43 3.78 2.69
CA LEU A 127 -17.59 5.11 3.29
C LEU A 127 -19.01 5.37 3.80
N LEU A 128 -20.04 4.82 3.13
CA LEU A 128 -21.43 4.92 3.57
C LEU A 128 -21.69 4.09 4.83
N GLU A 129 -21.06 2.92 4.98
CA GLU A 129 -21.23 2.08 6.17
C GLU A 129 -20.65 2.73 7.44
N ILE A 130 -19.61 3.56 7.29
CA ILE A 130 -18.91 4.24 8.38
C ILE A 130 -19.36 5.70 8.58
N GLU A 131 -20.42 6.13 7.91
CA GLU A 131 -20.95 7.49 8.01
C GLU A 131 -21.30 7.89 9.46
N HIS A 132 -21.70 6.93 10.29
CA HIS A 132 -21.95 7.12 11.72
C HIS A 132 -20.68 7.40 12.57
N LEU A 133 -19.49 7.25 11.98
CA LEU A 133 -18.19 7.56 12.59
C LEU A 133 -17.65 8.91 12.14
N LYS A 134 -18.42 9.69 11.35
CA LYS A 134 -18.09 11.08 11.03
C LYS A 134 -17.76 11.87 12.30
N ASN A 135 -16.74 12.73 12.24
CA ASN A 135 -16.20 13.52 13.35
C ASN A 135 -15.47 12.72 14.46
N LYS A 136 -15.25 11.42 14.30
CA LYS A 136 -14.41 10.63 15.20
C LYS A 136 -13.01 10.46 14.61
N LYS A 137 -12.02 10.24 15.47
CA LYS A 137 -10.66 9.93 15.03
C LYS A 137 -10.64 8.54 14.39
N ILE A 138 -10.41 8.51 13.08
CA ILE A 138 -10.37 7.31 12.26
C ILE A 138 -8.95 7.12 11.74
N ILE A 139 -8.47 5.88 11.76
CA ILE A 139 -7.17 5.49 11.22
C ILE A 139 -7.43 4.42 10.17
N THR A 140 -6.90 4.61 8.96
CA THR A 140 -7.04 3.62 7.89
C THR A 140 -5.75 2.84 7.70
N VAL A 141 -5.84 1.52 7.59
CA VAL A 141 -4.66 0.65 7.41
C VAL A 141 -4.71 -0.06 6.05
N CYS A 142 -3.57 -0.09 5.36
CA CYS A 142 -3.40 -0.69 4.03
C CYS A 142 -2.04 -1.40 3.88
N ALA A 143 -2.00 -2.50 3.11
CA ALA A 143 -0.91 -3.49 3.13
C ALA A 143 0.23 -3.09 2.20
N SER A 144 0.01 -2.06 1.39
CA SER A 144 1.00 -1.55 0.48
C SER A 144 1.25 -0.10 0.82
N GLY A 145 2.33 0.15 1.56
CA GLY A 145 3.02 1.44 1.63
C GLY A 145 3.64 1.88 0.29
N VAL A 146 2.93 1.59 -0.80
CA VAL A 146 3.09 2.09 -2.17
C VAL A 146 1.88 2.97 -2.53
N ARG A 147 0.70 2.69 -1.94
CA ARG A 147 -0.53 3.47 -2.15
C ARG A 147 -0.82 4.40 -0.98
N TYR A 148 -0.59 3.92 0.24
CA TYR A 148 -0.74 4.67 1.48
C TYR A 148 0.28 4.08 2.46
N GLU A 149 1.41 4.73 2.71
CA GLU A 149 2.14 4.47 3.95
C GLU A 149 1.18 4.84 5.09
N GLU A 150 0.82 3.90 5.98
CA GLU A 150 -0.14 4.04 7.10
C GLU A 150 -0.70 5.48 7.30
N GLN A 151 -1.78 5.83 6.59
CA GLN A 151 -2.34 7.18 6.63
C GLN A 151 -3.52 7.25 7.62
N VAL A 152 -3.52 8.24 8.50
CA VAL A 152 -4.71 8.71 9.22
C VAL A 152 -5.53 9.49 8.23
N VAL A 153 -6.47 8.82 7.60
CA VAL A 153 -7.52 9.51 6.89
C VAL A 153 -8.44 10.20 7.90
N PHE A 154 -8.41 11.53 7.89
CA PHE A 154 -9.46 12.33 8.48
C PHE A 154 -10.60 12.42 7.47
N PHE A 155 -11.70 11.71 7.70
CA PHE A 155 -12.91 11.88 6.91
C PHE A 155 -13.61 13.15 7.35
N ASP A 156 -13.20 14.29 6.78
CA ASP A 156 -13.96 15.52 6.85
C ASP A 156 -14.90 15.55 5.64
N THR A 157 -16.06 14.88 5.77
CA THR A 157 -17.11 14.97 4.75
C THR A 157 -17.83 16.30 4.94
N THR A 158 -17.27 17.38 4.40
CA THR A 158 -18.07 18.58 4.12
C THR A 158 -19.01 18.33 2.95
#